data_AF-A0A3R7DDS3-F1
#
_entry.id   AF-A0A3R7DDS3-F1
#
_cell.length_a   1.000
_cell.length_b   1.000
_cell.length_c   1.000
_cell.angle_alpha   90.00
_cell.angle_beta   90.00
_cell.angle_gamma   90.00
#
_symmetry.space_group_name_H-M   'P 1'
#
loop_
_entity.id
_entity.type
_entity.pdbx_description
1 polymer ?
#
loop_
_entity_poly.entity_id
_entity_poly.type
_entity_poly.pdbx_seq_one_letter_code
_entity_poly.pdbx_strand_id
1 'polypeptide(L)'
;MGSLMSLREESLNVILAELLTERGLKALGEVILRRKRGRPEPDVLIELNGVRIVIEGKKPGMWNALVEQCKKRIDDNVCDLCVMVEYAHVKLDKLMPSQLDVKKSLLNGKFNVGFLSYVDRAGLDKWLGVTSKPEKYVDVSFDDLLTYLMSAYTRVVKEDIIGPVIERMGEVLDEFAVKVSAHVNVERLKEVLELKKVEENSG
;
A
#
# COMPACT_ATOMS: atom_id res chain seq x y z
N MET A 1 -12.68 27.03 20.62
CA MET A 1 -12.50 25.82 19.80
C MET A 1 -11.15 25.90 19.11
N GLY A 2 -10.27 24.92 19.32
CA GLY A 2 -9.00 24.85 18.60
C GLY A 2 -9.23 24.33 17.19
N SER A 3 -8.65 24.98 16.19
CA SER A 3 -8.72 24.46 14.82
C SER A 3 -7.71 23.34 14.64
N LEU A 4 -8.10 22.25 13.97
CA LEU A 4 -7.18 21.18 13.53
C LEU A 4 -6.02 21.73 12.68
N MET A 5 -6.19 22.94 12.12
CA MET A 5 -5.16 23.66 11.38
C MET A 5 -3.90 23.96 12.20
N SER A 6 -3.98 24.09 13.53
CA SER A 6 -2.82 24.44 14.37
C SER A 6 -1.91 23.26 14.71
N LEU A 7 -2.41 22.01 14.61
CA LEU A 7 -1.59 20.81 14.77
C LEU A 7 -0.92 20.41 13.44
N ARG A 8 0.32 19.95 13.57
CA ARG A 8 1.09 19.34 12.49
C ARG A 8 0.53 17.95 12.17
N GLU A 9 0.39 17.64 10.88
CA GLU A 9 -0.11 16.34 10.41
C GLU A 9 0.78 15.20 10.93
N GLU A 10 2.10 15.42 10.95
CA GLU A 10 3.07 14.46 11.44
C GLU A 10 2.81 14.05 12.90
N SER A 11 2.38 15.01 13.73
CA SER A 11 2.03 14.74 15.12
C SER A 11 0.75 13.91 15.26
N LEU A 12 -0.25 14.14 14.39
CA LEU A 12 -1.45 13.32 14.35
C LEU A 12 -1.12 11.89 13.88
N ASN A 13 -0.30 11.75 12.84
CA ASN A 13 0.11 10.46 12.28
C ASN A 13 0.80 9.61 13.34
N VAL A 14 1.75 10.19 14.10
CA VAL A 14 2.45 9.50 15.19
C VAL A 14 1.51 9.06 16.30
N ILE A 15 0.62 9.94 16.77
CA ILE A 15 -0.31 9.60 17.87
C ILE A 15 -1.34 8.56 17.42
N LEU A 16 -1.83 8.65 16.18
CA LEU A 16 -2.73 7.65 15.62
C LEU A 16 -2.06 6.27 15.57
N ALA A 17 -0.81 6.22 15.12
CA ALA A 17 -0.04 4.98 15.08
C ALA A 17 0.16 4.37 16.47
N GLU A 18 0.50 5.20 17.47
CA GLU A 18 0.58 4.76 18.86
C GLU A 18 -0.74 4.14 19.34
N LEU A 19 -1.88 4.79 19.05
CA LEU A 19 -3.20 4.27 19.42
C LEU A 19 -3.51 2.93 18.74
N LEU A 20 -3.22 2.79 17.45
CA LEU A 20 -3.42 1.54 16.72
C LEU A 20 -2.53 0.42 17.27
N THR A 21 -1.27 0.74 17.58
CA THR A 21 -0.35 -0.19 18.22
C THR A 21 -0.81 -0.62 19.62
N GLU A 22 -1.24 0.34 20.45
CA GLU A 22 -1.72 0.11 21.82
C GLU A 22 -3.01 -0.72 21.86
N ARG A 23 -3.95 -0.47 20.93
CA ARG A 23 -5.31 -1.04 21.00
C ARG A 23 -5.55 -2.29 20.16
N GLY A 24 -4.66 -2.62 19.22
CA GLY A 24 -4.88 -3.80 18.37
C GLY A 24 -3.63 -4.49 17.89
N LEU A 25 -2.66 -3.75 17.33
CA LEU A 25 -1.59 -4.41 16.57
C LEU A 25 -0.66 -5.26 17.45
N LYS A 26 -0.38 -4.84 18.69
CA LYS A 26 0.43 -5.63 19.64
C LYS A 26 -0.19 -6.98 20.01
N ALA A 27 -1.51 -7.14 19.88
CA ALA A 27 -2.17 -8.42 20.17
C ALA A 27 -1.85 -9.50 19.11
N LEU A 28 -1.27 -9.11 17.97
CA LEU A 28 -1.04 -10.00 16.82
C LEU A 28 0.42 -10.45 16.71
N GLY A 29 1.32 -9.83 17.48
CA GLY A 29 2.73 -10.15 17.45
C GLY A 29 3.62 -8.96 17.77
N GLU A 30 4.87 -9.08 17.35
CA GLU A 30 5.88 -8.05 17.56
C GLU A 30 5.58 -6.82 16.70
N VAL A 31 5.57 -5.65 17.34
CA VAL A 31 5.34 -4.37 16.68
C VAL A 31 6.51 -3.45 16.92
N ILE A 32 7.19 -3.06 15.84
CA ILE A 32 8.26 -2.06 15.87
C ILE A 32 7.73 -0.76 15.26
N LEU A 33 7.64 0.29 16.08
CA LEU A 33 7.24 1.63 15.65
C LEU A 33 8.48 2.48 15.36
N ARG A 34 8.69 2.85 14.11
CA ARG A 34 9.77 3.76 13.68
C ARG A 34 9.18 5.12 13.33
N ARG A 35 9.80 6.17 13.88
CA ARG A 35 9.47 7.57 13.60
C ARG A 35 10.51 8.15 12.65
N LYS A 36 10.09 9.12 11.84
CA LYS A 36 10.93 9.83 10.87
C LYS A 36 12.29 10.25 11.41
N ARG A 37 13.37 9.85 10.72
CA ARG A 37 14.75 10.29 10.96
C ARG A 37 15.31 11.21 9.87
N GLY A 38 14.54 11.49 8.81
CA GLY A 38 14.94 12.39 7.72
C GLY A 38 14.01 12.29 6.51
N ARG A 39 14.38 12.91 5.39
CA ARG A 39 13.78 12.59 4.08
C ARG A 39 14.66 11.53 3.39
N PRO A 40 14.07 10.50 2.75
CA PRO A 40 12.66 10.38 2.35
C PRO A 40 11.80 9.49 3.27
N GLU A 41 12.07 9.34 4.56
CA GLU A 41 11.27 8.45 5.43
C GLU A 41 9.82 8.94 5.68
N PRO A 42 8.87 8.01 5.88
CA PRO A 42 7.52 8.34 6.33
C PRO A 42 7.52 8.84 7.78
N ASP A 43 6.44 9.53 8.18
CA ASP A 43 6.31 10.02 9.55
C ASP A 43 6.22 8.86 10.55
N VAL A 44 5.60 7.76 10.10
CA VAL A 44 5.45 6.51 10.83
C VAL A 44 5.68 5.33 9.90
N LEU A 45 6.48 4.37 10.36
CA LEU A 45 6.55 3.01 9.84
C LEU A 45 6.29 2.03 10.99
N ILE A 46 5.33 1.14 10.81
CA ILE A 46 5.00 0.05 11.72
C ILE A 46 5.46 -1.25 11.08
N GLU A 47 6.30 -2.02 11.75
CA GLU A 47 6.64 -3.38 11.33
C GLU A 47 5.85 -4.36 12.21
N LEU A 48 4.98 -5.16 11.61
CA LEU A 48 4.15 -6.15 12.30
C LEU A 48 4.42 -7.54 11.70
N ASN A 49 5.05 -8.42 12.47
CA ASN A 49 5.47 -9.76 12.01
C ASN A 49 6.20 -9.73 10.65
N GLY A 50 7.10 -8.77 10.47
CA GLY A 50 7.86 -8.56 9.24
C GLY A 50 7.14 -7.81 8.12
N VAL A 51 5.83 -7.55 8.24
CA VAL A 51 5.09 -6.73 7.27
C VAL A 51 5.27 -5.26 7.61
N ARG A 52 5.72 -4.47 6.64
CA ARG A 52 5.95 -3.03 6.75
C ARG A 52 4.68 -2.28 6.41
N ILE A 53 4.13 -1.57 7.38
CA ILE A 53 2.90 -0.78 7.27
C ILE A 53 3.25 0.70 7.45
N VAL A 54 2.88 1.53 6.49
CA VAL A 54 3.03 2.99 6.59
C VAL A 54 1.66 3.62 6.78
N ILE A 55 1.58 4.61 7.67
CA ILE A 55 0.40 5.45 7.85
C ILE A 55 0.73 6.84 7.33
N GLU A 56 0.05 7.25 6.26
CA GLU A 56 0.09 8.62 5.76
C GLU A 56 -1.23 9.31 6.12
N GLY A 57 -1.13 10.44 6.80
CA GLY A 57 -2.30 11.21 7.19
C GLY A 57 -2.28 12.63 6.63
N LYS A 58 -3.46 13.11 6.21
CA LYS A 58 -3.66 14.46 5.68
C LYS A 58 -4.91 15.14 6.27
N LYS A 59 -4.88 16.47 6.30
CA LYS A 59 -6.05 17.30 6.58
C LYS A 59 -7.13 17.11 5.49
N PRO A 60 -8.41 17.43 5.80
CA PRO A 60 -9.51 17.29 4.85
C PRO A 60 -9.26 18.05 3.52
N GLY A 61 -9.65 17.41 2.40
CA GLY A 61 -9.56 17.98 1.06
C GLY A 61 -8.28 17.60 0.29
N MET A 62 -7.39 16.83 0.91
CA MET A 62 -6.07 16.48 0.36
C MET A 62 -5.98 15.01 -0.10
N TRP A 63 -7.12 14.36 -0.31
CA TRP A 63 -7.20 12.94 -0.64
C TRP A 63 -6.32 12.52 -1.83
N ASN A 64 -6.34 13.26 -2.94
CA ASN A 64 -5.55 12.89 -4.12
C ASN A 64 -4.04 12.95 -3.85
N ALA A 65 -3.59 13.96 -3.08
CA ALA A 65 -2.19 14.05 -2.67
C ALA A 65 -1.79 12.89 -1.75
N LEU A 66 -2.70 12.47 -0.88
CA LEU A 66 -2.52 11.32 0.00
C LEU A 66 -2.40 10.00 -0.79
N VAL A 67 -3.25 9.81 -1.81
CA VAL A 67 -3.18 8.66 -2.72
C VAL A 67 -1.83 8.60 -3.43
N GLU A 68 -1.39 9.70 -4.05
CA GLU A 68 -0.10 9.75 -4.76
C GLU A 68 1.09 9.53 -3.82
N GLN A 69 1.02 10.08 -2.60
CA GLN A 69 2.03 9.84 -1.58
C GLN A 69 2.12 8.34 -1.23
N CYS A 70 0.98 7.67 -1.00
CA CYS A 70 0.97 6.24 -0.69
C CYS A 70 1.43 5.37 -1.87
N LYS A 71 1.05 5.69 -3.11
CA LYS A 71 1.57 5.00 -4.30
C LYS A 71 3.09 5.06 -4.36
N LYS A 72 3.65 6.25 -4.13
CA LYS A 72 5.09 6.44 -4.09
C LYS A 72 5.76 5.61 -2.99
N ARG A 73 5.14 5.44 -1.81
CA ARG A 73 5.70 4.58 -0.74
C ARG A 73 5.82 3.12 -1.17
N ILE A 74 4.82 2.61 -1.86
CA ILE A 74 4.83 1.25 -2.39
C ILE A 74 5.86 1.14 -3.53
N ASP A 75 5.85 2.08 -4.46
CA ASP A 75 6.75 2.08 -5.64
C ASP A 75 8.24 2.21 -5.24
N ASP A 76 8.55 3.01 -4.22
CA ASP A 76 9.90 3.17 -3.66
C ASP A 76 10.27 2.01 -2.70
N ASN A 77 9.45 0.95 -2.61
CA ASN A 77 9.63 -0.22 -1.74
C ASN A 77 9.83 0.13 -0.24
N VAL A 78 9.17 1.19 0.24
CA VAL A 78 9.24 1.63 1.64
C VAL A 78 8.39 0.72 2.54
N CYS A 79 7.26 0.22 2.03
CA CYS A 79 6.31 -0.58 2.78
C CYS A 79 5.54 -1.57 1.90
N ASP A 80 4.93 -2.56 2.55
CA ASP A 80 4.11 -3.60 1.90
C ASP A 80 2.61 -3.21 1.92
N LEU A 81 2.21 -2.39 2.89
CA LEU A 81 0.86 -1.83 3.04
C LEU A 81 0.94 -0.34 3.39
N CYS A 82 0.32 0.51 2.60
CA CYS A 82 0.11 1.93 2.91
C CYS A 82 -1.33 2.19 3.33
N VAL A 83 -1.49 2.87 4.47
CA VAL A 83 -2.78 3.27 5.05
C VAL A 83 -2.94 4.77 4.84
N MET A 84 -3.97 5.15 4.12
CA MET A 84 -4.36 6.52 3.88
C MET A 84 -5.36 6.95 4.95
N VAL A 85 -5.09 8.06 5.65
CA VAL A 85 -6.00 8.61 6.66
C VAL A 85 -6.23 10.11 6.41
N GLU A 86 -7.42 10.47 5.96
CA GLU A 86 -7.88 11.86 5.94
C GLU A 86 -8.64 12.17 7.23
N TYR A 87 -8.17 13.16 8.01
CA TYR A 87 -8.74 13.54 9.31
C TYR A 87 -10.07 14.32 9.18
N ALA A 88 -11.10 13.66 8.64
CA ALA A 88 -12.37 14.26 8.20
C ALA A 88 -13.11 15.06 9.29
N HIS A 89 -13.36 14.46 10.45
CA HIS A 89 -14.06 15.10 11.57
C HIS A 89 -13.34 14.88 12.90
N VAL A 90 -12.07 15.25 12.96
CA VAL A 90 -11.33 15.34 14.23
C VAL A 90 -11.45 16.78 14.74
N LYS A 91 -11.84 16.97 15.99
CA LYS A 91 -12.01 18.32 16.60
C LYS A 91 -11.18 18.43 17.86
N LEU A 92 -10.52 19.57 18.03
CA LEU A 92 -9.72 19.87 19.22
C LEU A 92 -10.50 20.89 20.07
N ASP A 93 -10.86 20.50 21.28
CA ASP A 93 -11.71 21.33 22.13
C ASP A 93 -10.97 22.54 22.70
N LYS A 94 -9.63 22.51 22.68
CA LYS A 94 -8.74 23.52 23.30
C LYS A 94 -7.85 24.19 22.27
N LEU A 95 -7.51 25.46 22.52
CA LEU A 95 -6.58 26.25 21.71
C LEU A 95 -5.15 25.68 21.76
N MET A 96 -4.75 25.19 22.94
CA MET A 96 -3.49 24.51 23.21
C MET A 96 -3.80 23.09 23.70
N PRO A 97 -3.97 22.10 22.80
CA PRO A 97 -4.33 20.74 23.18
C PRO A 97 -3.11 20.01 23.77
N SER A 98 -3.32 19.29 24.87
CA SER A 98 -2.35 18.31 25.38
C SER A 98 -2.34 17.04 24.54
N GLN A 99 -1.33 16.19 24.68
CA GLN A 99 -1.28 14.88 24.00
C GLN A 99 -2.52 14.02 24.32
N LEU A 100 -3.02 14.09 25.55
CA LEU A 100 -4.23 13.37 25.98
C LEU A 100 -5.49 13.90 25.31
N ASP A 101 -5.58 15.22 25.10
CA ASP A 101 -6.67 15.83 24.34
C ASP A 101 -6.64 15.34 22.88
N VAL A 102 -5.46 15.31 22.24
CA VAL A 102 -5.32 14.81 20.86
C VAL A 102 -5.68 13.33 20.76
N LYS A 103 -5.22 12.48 21.70
CA LYS A 103 -5.62 11.06 21.75
C LYS A 103 -7.14 10.92 21.81
N LYS A 104 -7.82 11.65 22.69
CA LYS A 104 -9.29 11.64 22.79
C LYS A 104 -9.96 12.10 21.50
N SER A 105 -9.47 13.17 20.88
CA SER A 105 -9.99 13.68 19.61
C SER A 105 -9.87 12.68 18.47
N LEU A 106 -8.76 11.93 18.40
CA LEU A 106 -8.58 10.87 17.40
C LEU A 106 -9.50 9.68 17.66
N LEU A 107 -9.64 9.25 18.92
CA LEU A 107 -10.51 8.13 19.29
C LEU A 107 -11.99 8.40 18.99
N ASN A 108 -12.44 9.64 19.21
CA ASN A 108 -13.83 10.05 18.96
C ASN A 108 -14.03 10.65 17.57
N GLY A 109 -12.96 10.77 16.79
CA GLY A 109 -12.96 11.42 15.50
C GLY A 109 -13.49 10.51 14.40
N LYS A 110 -13.65 11.11 13.21
CA LYS A 110 -14.00 10.40 11.99
C LYS A 110 -12.96 10.62 10.92
N PHE A 111 -12.73 9.57 10.14
CA PHE A 111 -11.68 9.50 9.14
C PHE A 111 -12.29 9.12 7.79
N ASN A 112 -11.68 9.61 6.71
CA ASN A 112 -11.80 8.89 5.44
C ASN A 112 -10.53 8.07 5.26
N VAL A 113 -10.67 6.79 4.93
CA VAL A 113 -9.55 5.85 4.96
C VAL A 113 -9.46 5.04 3.68
N GLY A 114 -8.24 4.65 3.34
CA GLY A 114 -7.92 3.88 2.14
C GLY A 114 -6.71 2.99 2.43
N PHE A 115 -6.59 1.91 1.68
CA PHE A 115 -5.55 0.92 1.86
C PHE A 115 -4.98 0.57 0.50
N LEU A 116 -3.65 0.57 0.39
CA LEU A 116 -2.95 0.24 -0.82
C LEU A 116 -1.82 -0.72 -0.50
N SER A 117 -1.90 -1.96 -1.00
CA SER A 117 -0.79 -2.91 -0.97
C SER A 117 -0.06 -2.96 -2.31
N TYR A 118 1.06 -3.69 -2.35
CA TYR A 118 1.74 -4.01 -3.60
C TYR A 118 0.83 -4.73 -4.62
N VAL A 119 -0.01 -5.66 -4.14
CA VAL A 119 -0.96 -6.42 -4.96
C VAL A 119 -1.96 -5.48 -5.64
N ASP A 120 -2.49 -4.52 -4.89
CA ASP A 120 -3.39 -3.48 -5.41
C ASP A 120 -2.65 -2.60 -6.45
N ARG A 121 -1.40 -2.19 -6.15
CA ARG A 121 -0.61 -1.28 -6.99
C ARG A 121 -0.17 -1.90 -8.32
N ALA A 122 0.09 -3.21 -8.34
CA ALA A 122 0.48 -3.97 -9.53
C ALA A 122 -0.72 -4.39 -10.39
N GLY A 123 -1.96 -4.20 -9.92
CA GLY A 123 -3.17 -4.64 -10.62
C GLY A 123 -3.34 -6.16 -10.67
N LEU A 124 -2.76 -6.85 -9.68
CA LEU A 124 -2.85 -8.32 -9.54
C LEU A 124 -4.19 -8.77 -8.93
N ASP A 125 -4.96 -7.83 -8.37
CA ASP A 125 -6.30 -8.04 -7.82
C ASP A 125 -7.26 -8.72 -8.81
N LYS A 126 -7.20 -8.32 -10.09
CA LYS A 126 -8.00 -8.89 -11.18
C LYS A 126 -7.71 -10.37 -11.46
N TRP A 127 -6.50 -10.81 -11.16
CA TRP A 127 -6.02 -12.16 -11.42
C TRP A 127 -6.24 -13.08 -10.21
N LEU A 128 -6.12 -12.52 -9.01
CA LEU A 128 -6.40 -13.21 -7.76
C LEU A 128 -7.90 -13.42 -7.49
N GLY A 129 -8.79 -12.99 -8.39
CA GLY A 129 -10.24 -13.08 -8.22
C GLY A 129 -10.76 -12.25 -7.04
N VAL A 130 -9.99 -11.24 -6.60
CA VAL A 130 -10.34 -10.40 -5.46
C VAL A 130 -11.22 -9.26 -5.95
N THR A 131 -12.43 -9.14 -5.39
CA THR A 131 -13.33 -8.02 -5.68
C THR A 131 -12.65 -6.67 -5.42
N SER A 132 -12.72 -5.76 -6.39
CA SER A 132 -12.19 -4.40 -6.25
C SER A 132 -12.73 -3.74 -4.99
N LYS A 133 -11.81 -3.31 -4.13
CA LYS A 133 -12.11 -2.62 -2.87
C LYS A 133 -12.53 -1.19 -3.20
N PRO A 134 -13.42 -0.55 -2.41
CA PRO A 134 -13.62 0.88 -2.54
C PRO A 134 -12.29 1.60 -2.25
N GLU A 135 -11.91 2.53 -3.13
CA GLU A 135 -10.68 3.33 -3.01
C GLU A 135 -10.67 4.16 -1.72
N LYS A 136 -11.87 4.54 -1.24
CA LYS A 136 -12.08 5.41 -0.07
C LYS A 136 -13.29 4.95 0.73
N TYR A 137 -13.08 4.62 2.00
CA TYR A 137 -14.12 4.50 3.02
C TYR A 137 -14.31 5.87 3.67
N VAL A 138 -15.56 6.30 3.90
CA VAL A 138 -15.89 7.65 4.38
C VAL A 138 -16.51 7.58 5.78
N ASP A 139 -16.24 8.58 6.61
CA ASP A 139 -16.81 8.73 7.97
C ASP A 139 -16.57 7.53 8.91
N VAL A 140 -15.38 6.94 8.79
CA VAL A 140 -14.92 5.76 9.50
C VAL A 140 -14.53 6.13 10.94
N SER A 141 -14.98 5.34 11.93
CA SER A 141 -14.57 5.50 13.32
C SER A 141 -13.16 4.95 13.57
N PHE A 142 -12.58 5.22 14.74
CA PHE A 142 -11.28 4.64 15.10
C PHE A 142 -11.33 3.09 15.13
N ASP A 143 -12.38 2.51 15.71
CA ASP A 143 -12.50 1.05 15.83
C ASP A 143 -12.74 0.39 14.45
N ASP A 144 -13.48 1.07 13.55
CA ASP A 144 -13.65 0.62 12.17
C ASP A 144 -12.35 0.73 11.37
N LEU A 145 -11.56 1.81 11.55
CA LEU A 145 -10.24 1.95 10.95
C LEU A 145 -9.33 0.80 11.38
N LEU A 146 -9.30 0.47 12.67
CA LEU A 146 -8.55 -0.68 13.17
C LEU A 146 -9.03 -1.97 12.51
N THR A 147 -10.35 -2.19 12.45
CA THR A 147 -10.95 -3.37 11.79
C THR A 147 -10.55 -3.47 10.31
N TYR A 148 -10.57 -2.37 9.57
CA TYR A 148 -10.21 -2.35 8.16
C TYR A 148 -8.71 -2.54 7.94
N LEU A 149 -7.87 -1.93 8.80
CA LEU A 149 -6.42 -2.17 8.81
C LEU A 149 -6.11 -3.66 9.02
N MET A 150 -6.81 -4.29 9.96
CA MET A 150 -6.68 -5.71 10.25
C MET A 150 -7.07 -6.59 9.07
N SER A 151 -8.16 -6.25 8.39
CA SER A 151 -8.58 -6.94 7.17
C SER A 151 -7.56 -6.76 6.04
N ALA A 152 -7.03 -5.55 5.86
CA ALA A 152 -6.01 -5.26 4.85
C ALA A 152 -4.69 -5.98 5.12
N TYR A 153 -4.21 -5.99 6.37
CA TYR A 153 -3.02 -6.74 6.79
C TYR A 153 -3.18 -8.24 6.53
N THR A 154 -4.32 -8.82 6.92
CA THR A 154 -4.58 -10.25 6.74
C THR A 154 -4.55 -10.66 5.27
N ARG A 155 -5.01 -9.77 4.37
CA ARG A 155 -4.91 -9.98 2.91
C ARG A 155 -3.46 -10.01 2.45
N VAL A 156 -2.66 -9.00 2.83
CA VAL A 156 -1.23 -8.93 2.48
C VAL A 156 -0.46 -10.17 2.94
N VAL A 157 -0.78 -10.72 4.11
CA VAL A 157 -0.13 -11.93 4.64
C VAL A 157 -0.59 -13.21 3.93
N LYS A 158 -1.85 -13.28 3.50
CA LYS A 158 -2.43 -14.50 2.91
C LYS A 158 -2.24 -14.62 1.40
N GLU A 159 -2.03 -13.51 0.70
CA GLU A 159 -1.94 -13.49 -0.76
C GLU A 159 -0.59 -14.08 -1.23
N ASP A 160 -0.64 -15.22 -1.94
CA ASP A 160 0.52 -15.71 -2.69
C ASP A 160 0.71 -14.84 -3.93
N ILE A 161 1.76 -14.01 -3.88
CA ILE A 161 2.09 -13.06 -4.94
C ILE A 161 2.93 -13.69 -6.06
N ILE A 162 3.56 -14.85 -5.83
CA ILE A 162 4.54 -15.40 -6.78
C ILE A 162 3.84 -16.01 -7.99
N GLY A 163 2.79 -16.80 -7.77
CA GLY A 163 2.01 -17.43 -8.84
C GLY A 163 1.50 -16.42 -9.88
N PRO A 164 0.70 -15.40 -9.49
CA PRO A 164 0.17 -14.41 -10.43
C PRO A 164 1.24 -13.61 -11.17
N VAL A 165 2.38 -13.34 -10.53
CA VAL A 165 3.51 -12.65 -11.18
C VAL A 165 4.14 -13.52 -12.26
N ILE A 166 4.35 -14.82 -11.99
CA ILE A 166 4.87 -15.78 -12.97
C ILE A 166 3.91 -15.88 -14.16
N GLU A 167 2.61 -15.99 -13.91
CA GLU A 167 1.59 -16.00 -14.97
C GLU A 167 1.68 -14.75 -15.82
N ARG A 168 1.75 -13.56 -15.21
CA ARG A 168 1.86 -12.29 -15.94
C ARG A 168 3.13 -12.18 -16.78
N MET A 169 4.26 -12.67 -16.25
CA MET A 169 5.51 -12.72 -17.02
C MET A 169 5.36 -13.63 -18.23
N GLY A 170 4.74 -14.80 -18.06
CA GLY A 170 4.42 -15.73 -19.16
C GLY A 170 3.58 -15.07 -20.24
N GLU A 171 2.48 -14.42 -19.87
CA GLU A 171 1.59 -13.73 -20.81
C GLU A 171 2.28 -12.63 -21.60
N VAL A 172 3.07 -11.79 -20.93
CA VAL A 172 3.79 -10.69 -21.59
C VAL A 172 4.87 -11.25 -22.53
N LEU A 173 5.54 -12.33 -22.14
CA LEU A 173 6.52 -13.01 -23.00
C LEU A 173 5.85 -13.66 -24.22
N ASP A 174 4.69 -14.29 -24.04
CA ASP A 174 3.92 -14.89 -25.13
C ASP A 174 3.40 -13.82 -26.09
N GLU A 175 2.84 -12.73 -25.57
CA GLU A 175 2.35 -11.61 -26.39
C GLU A 175 3.50 -10.94 -27.16
N PHE A 176 4.66 -10.80 -26.52
CA PHE A 176 5.88 -10.33 -27.17
C PHE A 176 6.34 -11.29 -28.27
N ALA A 177 6.40 -12.60 -28.00
CA ALA A 177 6.79 -13.62 -28.98
C ALA A 177 5.86 -13.65 -30.20
N VAL A 178 4.54 -13.52 -29.98
CA VAL A 178 3.55 -13.40 -31.06
C VAL A 178 3.77 -12.14 -31.89
N LYS A 179 4.00 -10.99 -31.26
CA LYS A 179 4.26 -9.71 -31.96
C LYS A 179 5.56 -9.73 -32.75
N VAL A 180 6.62 -10.32 -32.20
CA VAL A 180 7.93 -10.45 -32.86
C VAL A 180 7.83 -11.43 -34.02
N SER A 181 7.24 -12.61 -33.84
CA SER A 181 7.08 -13.59 -34.92
C SER A 181 6.27 -13.04 -36.11
N ALA A 182 5.31 -12.14 -35.86
CA ALA A 182 4.56 -11.47 -36.92
C ALA A 182 5.38 -10.45 -37.74
N HIS A 183 6.51 -9.95 -37.22
CA HIS A 183 7.34 -8.93 -37.88
C HIS A 183 8.73 -9.43 -38.27
N VAL A 184 9.12 -10.63 -37.84
CA VAL A 184 10.42 -11.21 -38.11
C VAL A 184 10.33 -12.15 -39.30
N ASN A 185 11.17 -11.89 -40.30
CA ASN A 185 11.48 -12.87 -41.33
C ASN A 185 12.25 -14.01 -40.66
N VAL A 186 11.55 -15.12 -40.40
CA VAL A 186 12.06 -16.31 -39.70
C VAL A 186 13.35 -16.83 -40.33
N GLU A 187 13.52 -16.67 -41.65
CA GLU A 187 14.72 -17.17 -42.33
C GLU A 187 15.94 -16.29 -42.07
N ARG A 188 15.75 -14.97 -41.98
CA ARG A 188 16.82 -14.05 -41.55
C ARG A 188 17.20 -14.28 -40.08
N LEU A 189 16.24 -14.64 -39.23
CA LEU A 189 16.52 -14.94 -37.82
C LEU A 189 17.30 -16.26 -37.66
N LYS A 190 16.95 -17.30 -38.44
CA LYS A 190 17.73 -18.55 -38.48
C LYS A 190 19.15 -18.33 -38.97
N GLU A 191 19.34 -17.47 -39.97
CA GLU A 191 20.66 -17.08 -40.49
C GLU A 191 21.52 -16.41 -39.40
N VAL A 192 20.95 -15.43 -38.68
CA VAL A 192 21.66 -14.67 -37.63
C VAL A 192 21.96 -15.53 -36.39
N LEU A 193 21.08 -16.47 -36.06
CA LEU A 193 21.27 -17.39 -34.93
C LEU A 193 22.10 -18.63 -35.29
N GLU A 194 22.62 -18.72 -36.53
CA GLU A 194 23.38 -19.86 -37.06
C GLU A 194 22.72 -21.23 -36.85
N LEU A 195 21.38 -21.26 -36.79
CA LEU A 195 20.62 -22.49 -36.59
C LEU A 195 20.64 -23.32 -37.89
N LYS A 196 21.65 -24.19 -38.03
CA LYS A 196 21.73 -25.12 -39.15
C LYS A 196 20.64 -26.19 -39.06
N LYS A 197 20.01 -26.49 -40.19
CA LYS A 197 19.17 -27.68 -40.33
C LYS A 197 20.02 -28.89 -39.97
N VAL A 198 19.57 -29.66 -38.98
CA VAL A 198 20.09 -31.01 -38.76
C VAL A 198 19.64 -31.81 -39.99
N GLU A 199 20.56 -32.13 -40.87
CA GLU A 199 20.31 -33.10 -41.93
C GLU A 199 20.09 -34.45 -41.25
N GLU A 200 18.87 -34.98 -41.33
CA GLU A 200 18.59 -36.37 -41.00
C GLU A 200 19.37 -37.23 -42.00
N ASN A 201 20.51 -37.75 -41.54
CA ASN A 201 21.25 -38.79 -42.25
C ASN A 201 20.35 -40.03 -42.37
N SER A 202 19.67 -40.12 -43.51
CA SER A 202 19.03 -41.32 -44.00
C SER A 202 19.99 -41.99 -44.99
N GLY A 203 20.65 -43.07 -44.57
CA GLY A 203 21.44 -43.95 -45.45
C GLY A 203 22.91 -44.06 -45.07
#